data_AF-E1YA21-F1
#
_entry.id   AF-E1YA21-F1
#
_cell.length_a   1.000
_cell.length_b   1.000
_cell.length_c   1.000
_cell.angle_alpha   90.00
_cell.angle_beta   90.00
_cell.angle_gamma   90.00
#
_symmetry.space_group_name_H-M   'P 1'
#
loop_
_entity.id
_entity.type
_entity.pdbx_description
1 polymer ?
#
loop_
_entity_poly.entity_id
_entity_poly.type
_entity_poly.pdbx_seq_one_letter_code
_entity_poly.pdbx_strand_id
1 'polypeptide(L)'
;MENQFLKYEKKLIKSGLADFGNPLLGILDAKIRWNKKDKTCKILEKIFQGLNINSLIFSKPKEPYFSIINYLAKNSKGIIRPCDCETKTFFHDLPVSDKFNTDDIISRLKKRKSVIIPDYGIITTGTVSIEQAFITYSSVCFSCFVKFFSDYLNAIKFNNTDKRFNNIFEKILNFISPSLSFNHSLKKGPFASNTDVLNALTEAGKLLVDLKLVDSFFGNISYCYNDTVFISQTGSSLDELDGCIDLCPLDGSSCAGITASSEFPAHLEIIKKTRHKAILHGHPKFSVILSMDCDTKNCADKGLCHITCPCKRDICGVPVVSGEVGSGASGLCNTVPEAIKEKPGVIVYGHGVFTSGIRDFNEPFMNLLKIENDCYKEYLSRVNSKLH
;
A
#
# COMPACT_ATOMS: atom_id res chain seq x y z
N MET A 1 9.55 -9.11 -23.86
CA MET A 1 8.30 -9.72 -23.33
C MET A 1 8.57 -10.85 -22.34
N GLU A 2 9.31 -11.91 -22.69
CA GLU A 2 9.58 -13.03 -21.74
C GLU A 2 10.23 -12.57 -20.43
N ASN A 3 11.17 -11.62 -20.51
CA ASN A 3 11.77 -11.01 -19.33
C ASN A 3 10.74 -10.26 -18.44
N GLN A 4 9.74 -9.60 -19.05
CA GLN A 4 8.67 -8.93 -18.28
C GLN A 4 7.73 -9.93 -17.60
N PHE A 5 7.34 -11.02 -18.29
CA PHE A 5 6.53 -12.06 -17.67
C PHE A 5 7.25 -12.68 -16.47
N LEU A 6 8.52 -13.07 -16.64
CA LEU A 6 9.31 -13.64 -15.56
C LEU A 6 9.49 -12.66 -14.39
N LYS A 7 9.74 -11.38 -14.68
CA LYS A 7 9.87 -10.32 -13.66
C LYS A 7 8.60 -10.20 -12.82
N TYR A 8 7.44 -10.00 -13.44
CA TYR A 8 6.20 -9.74 -12.70
C TYR A 8 5.59 -10.98 -12.07
N GLU A 9 5.79 -12.17 -12.65
CA GLU A 9 5.46 -13.43 -11.98
C GLU A 9 6.29 -13.62 -10.71
N LYS A 10 7.60 -13.38 -10.78
CA LYS A 10 8.48 -13.40 -9.60
C LYS A 10 8.07 -12.36 -8.56
N LYS A 11 7.74 -11.13 -8.95
CA LYS A 11 7.26 -10.08 -8.02
C LYS A 11 5.97 -10.52 -7.31
N LEU A 12 4.95 -11.01 -8.04
CA LEU A 12 3.71 -11.52 -7.44
C LEU A 12 3.96 -12.62 -6.40
N ILE A 13 4.87 -13.54 -6.69
CA ILE A 13 5.19 -14.66 -5.80
C ILE A 13 6.01 -14.19 -4.59
N LYS A 14 7.07 -13.40 -4.82
CA LYS A 14 7.97 -12.90 -3.77
C LYS A 14 7.23 -12.00 -2.77
N SER A 15 6.32 -11.15 -3.24
CA SER A 15 5.46 -10.32 -2.39
C SER A 15 4.38 -11.13 -1.65
N GLY A 16 4.24 -12.42 -1.96
CA GLY A 16 3.25 -13.32 -1.35
C GLY A 16 1.81 -13.02 -1.79
N LEU A 17 1.63 -12.43 -2.98
CA LEU A 17 0.33 -12.06 -3.54
C LEU A 17 -0.31 -13.22 -4.32
N ALA A 18 0.49 -14.13 -4.87
CA ALA A 18 0.04 -15.31 -5.59
C ALA A 18 0.98 -16.51 -5.35
N ASP A 19 0.46 -17.73 -5.46
CA ASP A 19 1.28 -18.94 -5.45
C ASP A 19 1.90 -19.21 -6.83
N PHE A 20 3.01 -19.94 -6.82
CA PHE A 20 3.67 -20.38 -8.06
C PHE A 20 2.68 -21.12 -8.97
N GLY A 21 2.68 -20.77 -10.25
CA GLY A 21 1.82 -21.39 -11.23
C GLY A 21 0.38 -20.89 -11.24
N ASN A 22 -0.04 -19.97 -10.36
CA ASN A 22 -1.36 -19.32 -10.45
C ASN A 22 -1.39 -18.17 -11.47
N PRO A 23 -0.44 -17.21 -11.47
CA PRO A 23 -0.54 -16.03 -12.33
C PRO A 23 -0.64 -16.35 -13.82
N LEU A 24 -1.63 -15.75 -14.47
CA LEU A 24 -1.79 -15.66 -15.91
C LEU A 24 -1.56 -14.20 -16.33
N LEU A 25 -0.47 -13.99 -17.04
CA LEU A 25 -0.01 -12.67 -17.45
C LEU A 25 -0.15 -12.55 -18.97
N GLY A 26 -0.92 -11.59 -19.42
CA GLY A 26 -1.16 -11.30 -20.84
C GLY A 26 -0.58 -9.94 -21.22
N ILE A 27 0.12 -9.85 -22.35
CA ILE A 27 0.59 -8.59 -22.95
C ILE A 27 0.14 -8.55 -24.40
N LEU A 28 -0.49 -7.45 -24.80
CA LEU A 28 -0.82 -7.11 -26.17
C LEU A 28 0.25 -6.16 -26.71
N ASP A 29 0.99 -6.66 -27.69
CA ASP A 29 1.86 -5.89 -28.58
C ASP A 29 1.29 -6.05 -30.01
N ALA A 30 2.06 -6.53 -31.00
CA ALA A 30 1.50 -6.93 -32.31
C ALA A 30 0.49 -8.09 -32.23
N LYS A 31 0.63 -8.97 -31.22
CA LYS A 31 -0.29 -10.08 -30.90
C LYS A 31 -0.33 -10.26 -29.38
N ILE A 32 -1.43 -10.80 -28.88
CA ILE A 32 -1.54 -11.18 -27.47
C ILE A 32 -0.59 -12.34 -27.19
N ARG A 33 0.25 -12.19 -26.17
CA ARG A 33 1.13 -13.24 -25.66
C ARG A 33 0.82 -13.49 -24.18
N TRP A 34 1.03 -14.73 -23.76
CA TRP A 34 0.79 -15.18 -22.39
C TRP A 34 2.06 -15.78 -21.79
N ASN A 35 2.23 -15.68 -20.47
CA ASN A 35 3.34 -16.34 -19.76
C ASN A 35 3.27 -17.88 -19.82
N LYS A 36 2.06 -18.45 -19.95
CA LYS A 36 1.83 -19.89 -20.06
C LYS A 36 0.57 -20.21 -20.85
N LYS A 37 0.41 -21.49 -21.26
CA LYS A 37 -0.81 -21.99 -21.91
C LYS A 37 -1.86 -22.33 -20.85
N ASP A 38 -3.06 -21.75 -20.97
CA ASP A 38 -4.20 -22.07 -20.12
C ASP A 38 -5.51 -21.93 -20.92
N LYS A 39 -6.53 -22.73 -20.59
CA LYS A 39 -7.85 -22.66 -21.24
C LYS A 39 -8.53 -21.30 -21.07
N THR A 40 -8.22 -20.61 -19.98
CA THR A 40 -8.76 -19.30 -19.60
C THR A 40 -8.23 -18.20 -20.51
N CYS A 41 -7.06 -18.38 -21.16
CA CYS A 41 -6.50 -17.40 -22.10
C CYS A 41 -7.50 -17.01 -23.21
N LYS A 42 -8.23 -17.97 -23.78
CA LYS A 42 -9.25 -17.71 -24.81
C LYS A 42 -10.39 -16.81 -24.32
N ILE A 43 -10.73 -16.90 -23.04
CA ILE A 43 -11.77 -16.07 -22.42
C ILE A 43 -11.22 -14.66 -22.17
N LEU A 44 -9.98 -14.57 -21.69
CA LEU A 44 -9.33 -13.29 -21.40
C LEU A 44 -8.94 -12.52 -22.67
N GLU A 45 -8.66 -13.19 -23.79
CA GLU A 45 -8.42 -12.56 -25.09
C GLU A 45 -9.61 -11.73 -25.57
N LYS A 46 -10.84 -12.13 -25.23
CA LYS A 46 -12.04 -11.32 -25.49
C LYS A 46 -12.05 -10.02 -24.69
N ILE A 47 -11.42 -9.99 -23.51
CA ILE A 47 -11.28 -8.77 -22.70
C ILE A 47 -10.37 -7.77 -23.41
N PHE A 48 -9.25 -8.23 -23.99
CA PHE A 48 -8.38 -7.38 -24.83
C PHE A 48 -9.09 -6.82 -26.06
N GLN A 49 -10.06 -7.55 -26.62
CA GLN A 49 -10.86 -7.06 -27.75
C GLN A 49 -11.91 -6.02 -27.34
N GLY A 50 -12.44 -6.15 -26.11
CA GLY A 50 -13.49 -5.27 -25.59
C GLY A 50 -13.00 -4.02 -24.85
N LEU A 51 -11.69 -3.90 -24.60
CA LEU A 51 -11.06 -2.82 -23.85
C LEU A 51 -9.78 -2.34 -24.53
N ASN A 52 -9.47 -1.06 -24.40
CA ASN A 52 -8.20 -0.50 -24.87
C ASN A 52 -7.10 -0.72 -23.81
N ILE A 53 -6.62 -1.96 -23.69
CA ILE A 53 -5.59 -2.36 -22.70
C ILE A 53 -4.42 -3.05 -23.39
N ASN A 54 -3.22 -2.84 -22.86
CA ASN A 54 -2.00 -3.48 -23.36
C ASN A 54 -1.55 -4.65 -22.49
N SER A 55 -2.12 -4.80 -21.30
CA SER A 55 -1.76 -5.89 -20.40
C SER A 55 -2.89 -6.27 -19.46
N LEU A 56 -2.85 -7.53 -19.03
CA LEU A 56 -3.82 -8.11 -18.11
C LEU A 56 -3.13 -9.09 -17.17
N ILE A 57 -3.50 -9.06 -15.90
CA ILE A 57 -3.15 -10.09 -14.92
C ILE A 57 -4.43 -10.74 -14.45
N PHE A 58 -4.50 -12.06 -14.55
CA PHE A 58 -5.50 -12.86 -13.88
C PHE A 58 -4.79 -13.83 -12.94
N SER A 59 -5.11 -13.79 -11.66
CA SER A 59 -4.54 -14.73 -10.70
C SER A 59 -5.47 -14.98 -9.53
N LYS A 60 -5.40 -16.21 -9.01
CA LYS A 60 -5.88 -16.53 -7.68
C LYS A 60 -4.92 -15.95 -6.65
N PRO A 61 -5.37 -15.09 -5.72
CA PRO A 61 -4.55 -14.59 -4.64
C PRO A 61 -4.05 -15.74 -3.74
N LYS A 62 -2.89 -15.55 -3.12
CA LYS A 62 -2.40 -16.43 -2.06
C LYS A 62 -3.17 -16.16 -0.75
N GLU A 63 -3.23 -17.14 0.14
CA GLU A 63 -3.73 -16.90 1.51
C GLU A 63 -2.79 -15.92 2.27
N PRO A 64 -3.34 -15.02 3.11
CA PRO A 64 -4.74 -14.92 3.52
C PRO A 64 -5.66 -14.12 2.58
N TYR A 65 -5.11 -13.49 1.54
CA TYR A 65 -5.89 -12.61 0.66
C TYR A 65 -7.04 -13.35 -0.02
N PHE A 66 -6.85 -14.61 -0.40
CA PHE A 66 -7.90 -15.41 -1.02
C PHE A 66 -9.13 -15.56 -0.13
N SER A 67 -8.97 -15.98 1.13
CA SER A 67 -10.09 -16.09 2.07
C SER A 67 -10.74 -14.74 2.35
N ILE A 68 -9.93 -13.69 2.53
CA ILE A 68 -10.39 -12.32 2.78
C ILE A 68 -11.27 -11.81 1.64
N ILE A 69 -10.74 -11.84 0.42
CA ILE A 69 -11.41 -11.31 -0.77
C ILE A 69 -12.72 -12.05 -1.01
N ASN A 70 -12.73 -13.38 -0.86
CA ASN A 70 -13.95 -14.17 -1.02
C ASN A 70 -15.01 -13.86 0.02
N TYR A 71 -14.62 -13.65 1.28
CA TYR A 71 -15.56 -13.24 2.32
C TYR A 71 -16.18 -11.89 2.00
N LEU A 72 -15.35 -10.89 1.71
CA LEU A 72 -15.82 -9.54 1.37
C LEU A 72 -16.70 -9.56 0.13
N ALA A 73 -16.28 -10.25 -0.93
CA ALA A 73 -17.01 -10.32 -2.19
C ALA A 73 -18.42 -10.89 -2.00
N LYS A 74 -18.55 -12.00 -1.26
CA LYS A 74 -19.83 -12.65 -0.94
C LYS A 74 -20.77 -11.77 -0.11
N ASN A 75 -20.22 -10.79 0.62
CA ASN A 75 -20.98 -9.89 1.50
C ASN A 75 -21.17 -8.47 0.91
N SER A 76 -20.62 -8.21 -0.28
CA SER A 76 -20.49 -6.85 -0.84
C SER A 76 -21.67 -6.36 -1.68
N LYS A 77 -22.65 -7.22 -2.01
CA LYS A 77 -23.72 -6.94 -2.98
C LYS A 77 -23.17 -6.42 -4.32
N GLY A 78 -22.05 -6.99 -4.78
CA GLY A 78 -21.46 -6.71 -6.09
C GLY A 78 -20.37 -5.63 -6.13
N ILE A 79 -20.09 -4.93 -5.02
CA ILE A 79 -19.05 -3.89 -4.91
C ILE A 79 -18.46 -3.83 -3.50
N ILE A 80 -17.15 -4.05 -3.36
CA ILE A 80 -16.43 -3.85 -2.10
C ILE A 80 -15.95 -2.40 -2.02
N ARG A 81 -16.17 -1.73 -0.87
CA ARG A 81 -15.78 -0.32 -0.63
C ARG A 81 -14.83 -0.19 0.57
N PRO A 82 -13.51 -0.35 0.37
CA PRO A 82 -12.50 0.00 1.37
C PRO A 82 -12.47 1.51 1.66
N CYS A 83 -11.86 1.90 2.78
CA CYS A 83 -11.81 3.30 3.25
C CYS A 83 -10.39 3.85 3.40
N ASP A 84 -9.38 3.04 3.03
CA ASP A 84 -7.98 3.45 2.92
C ASP A 84 -7.76 4.51 1.84
N CYS A 85 -6.62 5.17 1.92
CA CYS A 85 -6.21 6.26 1.04
C CYS A 85 -6.12 5.80 -0.41
N GLU A 86 -5.58 4.61 -0.64
CA GLU A 86 -5.36 4.04 -1.97
C GLU A 86 -6.68 3.82 -2.69
N THR A 87 -7.66 3.26 -1.99
CA THR A 87 -9.00 3.10 -2.52
C THR A 87 -9.65 4.44 -2.79
N LYS A 88 -9.57 5.41 -1.88
CA LYS A 88 -10.19 6.72 -2.11
C LYS A 88 -9.60 7.48 -3.31
N THR A 89 -8.29 7.36 -3.49
CA THR A 89 -7.54 8.14 -4.47
C THR A 89 -7.49 7.45 -5.84
N PHE A 90 -7.33 6.13 -5.89
CA PHE A 90 -7.01 5.41 -7.15
C PHE A 90 -8.10 4.44 -7.63
N PHE A 91 -8.87 3.81 -6.73
CA PHE A 91 -9.82 2.74 -7.12
C PHE A 91 -11.29 3.16 -7.02
N HIS A 92 -11.60 4.03 -6.06
CA HIS A 92 -12.91 4.39 -5.51
C HIS A 92 -13.73 3.21 -4.96
N ASP A 93 -13.86 2.12 -5.72
CA ASP A 93 -14.47 0.87 -5.30
C ASP A 93 -13.90 -0.33 -6.07
N LEU A 94 -14.14 -1.54 -5.55
CA LEU A 94 -13.67 -2.80 -6.12
C LEU A 94 -14.86 -3.63 -6.59
N PRO A 95 -15.15 -3.69 -7.90
CA PRO A 95 -16.33 -4.37 -8.42
C PRO A 95 -16.17 -5.89 -8.34
N VAL A 96 -17.27 -6.58 -8.03
CA VAL A 96 -17.36 -8.03 -7.92
C VAL A 96 -18.28 -8.58 -9.00
N SER A 97 -17.79 -9.53 -9.79
CA SER A 97 -18.57 -10.26 -10.79
C SER A 97 -18.91 -11.64 -10.27
N ASP A 98 -20.21 -11.96 -10.15
CA ASP A 98 -20.69 -13.21 -9.55
C ASP A 98 -20.35 -14.46 -10.37
N LYS A 99 -20.06 -14.29 -11.66
CA LYS A 99 -19.77 -15.37 -12.59
C LYS A 99 -18.59 -14.99 -13.47
N PHE A 100 -17.88 -16.00 -13.96
CA PHE A 100 -16.85 -15.81 -14.99
C PHE A 100 -17.50 -15.52 -16.36
N ASN A 101 -18.18 -14.39 -16.48
CA ASN A 101 -18.86 -13.93 -17.70
C ASN A 101 -18.09 -12.76 -18.31
N THR A 102 -17.64 -12.92 -19.55
CA THR A 102 -16.83 -11.93 -20.27
C THR A 102 -17.51 -10.57 -20.40
N ASP A 103 -18.80 -10.52 -20.70
CA ASP A 103 -19.51 -9.25 -20.95
C ASP A 103 -19.66 -8.45 -19.66
N ASP A 104 -20.00 -9.11 -18.55
CA ASP A 104 -20.06 -8.47 -17.22
C ASP A 104 -18.67 -7.97 -16.79
N ILE A 105 -17.64 -8.81 -16.96
CA ILE A 105 -16.25 -8.45 -16.68
C ILE A 105 -15.81 -7.21 -17.47
N ILE A 106 -16.05 -7.19 -18.79
CA ILE A 106 -15.73 -6.03 -19.65
C ILE A 106 -16.49 -4.79 -19.19
N SER A 107 -17.79 -4.91 -18.88
CA SER A 107 -18.60 -3.77 -18.45
C SER A 107 -18.07 -3.10 -17.18
N ARG A 108 -17.54 -3.90 -16.26
CA ARG A 108 -16.92 -3.43 -14.99
C ARG A 108 -15.54 -2.85 -15.24
N LEU A 109 -14.72 -3.53 -16.04
CA LEU A 109 -13.37 -3.08 -16.38
C LEU A 109 -13.33 -1.80 -17.23
N LYS A 110 -14.43 -1.46 -17.93
CA LYS A 110 -14.58 -0.14 -18.57
C LYS A 110 -14.62 1.02 -17.56
N LYS A 111 -15.06 0.75 -16.33
CA LYS A 111 -15.23 1.77 -15.27
C LYS A 111 -14.12 1.71 -14.21
N ARG A 112 -13.49 0.55 -14.04
CA ARG A 112 -12.52 0.26 -12.97
C ARG A 112 -11.34 -0.53 -13.52
N LYS A 113 -10.18 -0.42 -12.89
CA LYS A 113 -8.94 -1.11 -13.33
C LYS A 113 -8.84 -2.58 -12.89
N SER A 114 -9.83 -3.06 -12.13
CA SER A 114 -9.87 -4.41 -11.58
C SER A 114 -11.29 -4.94 -11.50
N VAL A 115 -11.44 -6.27 -11.51
CA VAL A 115 -12.65 -6.97 -11.10
C VAL A 115 -12.30 -8.21 -10.29
N ILE A 116 -13.06 -8.45 -9.23
CA ILE A 116 -12.94 -9.65 -8.38
C ILE A 116 -13.99 -10.66 -8.84
N ILE A 117 -13.58 -11.92 -8.98
CA ILE A 117 -14.47 -13.04 -9.31
C ILE A 117 -14.40 -14.03 -8.13
N PRO A 118 -15.45 -14.13 -7.30
CA PRO A 118 -15.45 -15.00 -6.11
C PRO A 118 -15.07 -16.44 -6.47
N ASP A 119 -14.23 -17.04 -5.64
CA ASP A 119 -13.68 -18.39 -5.73
C ASP A 119 -12.70 -18.62 -6.92
N TYR A 120 -12.56 -17.66 -7.84
CA TYR A 120 -11.62 -17.74 -8.97
C TYR A 120 -10.37 -16.87 -8.79
N GLY A 121 -10.53 -15.56 -8.55
CA GLY A 121 -9.39 -14.65 -8.44
C GLY A 121 -9.70 -13.20 -8.81
N ILE A 122 -8.64 -12.44 -9.12
CA ILE A 122 -8.71 -11.04 -9.50
C ILE A 122 -8.24 -10.90 -10.94
N ILE A 123 -8.97 -10.11 -11.74
CA ILE A 123 -8.49 -9.61 -13.03
C ILE A 123 -8.12 -8.14 -12.86
N THR A 124 -6.92 -7.77 -13.27
CA THR A 124 -6.45 -6.38 -13.34
C THR A 124 -5.88 -6.06 -14.70
N THR A 125 -5.94 -4.79 -15.10
CA THR A 125 -5.55 -4.35 -16.44
C THR A 125 -4.60 -3.17 -16.40
N GLY A 126 -3.66 -3.14 -17.35
CA GLY A 126 -2.76 -2.00 -17.58
C GLY A 126 -2.92 -1.49 -19.01
N THR A 127 -3.13 -0.18 -19.15
CA THR A 127 -3.30 0.46 -20.47
C THR A 127 -1.99 0.56 -21.23
N VAL A 128 -0.87 0.67 -20.52
CA VAL A 128 0.46 0.83 -21.14
C VAL A 128 1.36 -0.35 -20.83
N SER A 129 1.40 -0.80 -19.57
CA SER A 129 2.35 -1.82 -19.13
C SER A 129 1.73 -2.78 -18.12
N ILE A 130 2.30 -3.99 -18.06
CA ILE A 130 1.94 -5.02 -17.07
C ILE A 130 2.21 -4.56 -15.63
N GLU A 131 3.11 -3.58 -15.45
CA GLU A 131 3.37 -2.94 -14.16
C GLU A 131 2.12 -2.28 -13.58
N GLN A 132 1.34 -1.59 -14.40
CA GLN A 132 0.08 -0.97 -13.96
C GLN A 132 -0.94 -2.01 -13.50
N ALA A 133 -1.01 -3.15 -14.20
CA ALA A 133 -1.85 -4.28 -13.81
C ALA A 133 -1.35 -4.90 -12.49
N PHE A 134 -0.04 -5.01 -12.31
CA PHE A 134 0.58 -5.52 -11.08
C PHE A 134 0.34 -4.60 -9.87
N ILE A 135 0.57 -3.29 -10.01
CA ILE A 135 0.25 -2.26 -9.01
C ILE A 135 -1.21 -2.42 -8.57
N THR A 136 -2.12 -2.47 -9.54
CA THR A 136 -3.56 -2.61 -9.28
C THR A 136 -3.87 -3.92 -8.55
N TYR A 137 -3.24 -5.03 -8.93
CA TYR A 137 -3.46 -6.33 -8.28
C TYR A 137 -3.01 -6.31 -6.81
N SER A 138 -1.85 -5.74 -6.54
CA SER A 138 -1.31 -5.61 -5.19
C SER A 138 -2.20 -4.73 -4.32
N SER A 139 -2.62 -3.59 -4.88
CA SER A 139 -3.53 -2.64 -4.20
C SER A 139 -4.87 -3.26 -3.83
N VAL A 140 -5.46 -4.08 -4.71
CA VAL A 140 -6.71 -4.80 -4.41
C VAL A 140 -6.53 -5.74 -3.22
N CYS A 141 -5.40 -6.46 -3.17
CA CYS A 141 -5.06 -7.34 -2.05
C CYS A 141 -4.90 -6.55 -0.75
N PHE A 142 -4.15 -5.45 -0.78
CA PHE A 142 -3.95 -4.56 0.37
C PHE A 142 -5.27 -3.97 0.89
N SER A 143 -6.06 -3.35 0.01
CA SER A 143 -7.31 -2.68 0.38
C SER A 143 -8.35 -3.66 0.94
N CYS A 144 -8.43 -4.87 0.37
CA CYS A 144 -9.28 -5.93 0.91
C CYS A 144 -8.79 -6.42 2.29
N PHE A 145 -7.48 -6.52 2.50
CA PHE A 145 -6.91 -6.85 3.81
C PHE A 145 -7.28 -5.80 4.85
N VAL A 146 -7.00 -4.52 4.57
CA VAL A 146 -7.31 -3.41 5.46
C VAL A 146 -8.80 -3.36 5.77
N LYS A 147 -9.66 -3.49 4.75
CA LYS A 147 -11.11 -3.50 4.93
C LYS A 147 -11.57 -4.64 5.83
N PHE A 148 -11.12 -5.87 5.59
CA PHE A 148 -11.55 -7.03 6.36
C PHE A 148 -11.24 -6.86 7.85
N PHE A 149 -10.01 -6.46 8.18
CA PHE A 149 -9.59 -6.26 9.57
C PHE A 149 -10.29 -5.05 10.21
N SER A 150 -10.49 -3.97 9.46
CA SER A 150 -11.22 -2.79 9.96
C SER A 150 -12.70 -3.12 10.23
N ASP A 151 -13.35 -3.82 9.31
CA ASP A 151 -14.74 -4.26 9.46
C ASP A 151 -14.89 -5.24 10.63
N TYR A 152 -13.94 -6.15 10.82
CA TYR A 152 -13.94 -7.11 11.92
C TYR A 152 -13.80 -6.42 13.28
N LEU A 153 -12.81 -5.55 13.43
CA LEU A 153 -12.60 -4.78 14.66
C LEU A 153 -13.83 -3.94 15.02
N ASN A 154 -14.43 -3.29 14.02
CA ASN A 154 -15.66 -2.53 14.18
C ASN A 154 -16.86 -3.42 14.58
N ALA A 155 -17.00 -4.59 13.96
CA ALA A 155 -18.07 -5.54 14.26
C ALA A 155 -17.95 -6.07 15.70
N ILE A 156 -16.75 -6.42 16.14
CA ILE A 156 -16.48 -6.84 17.53
C ILE A 156 -16.77 -5.71 18.52
N LYS A 157 -16.32 -4.48 18.22
CA LYS A 157 -16.54 -3.31 19.09
C LYS A 157 -18.03 -3.00 19.34
N PHE A 158 -18.88 -3.26 18.35
CA PHE A 158 -20.32 -2.98 18.43
C PHE A 158 -21.18 -4.25 18.56
N ASN A 159 -20.60 -5.39 18.97
CA ASN A 159 -21.31 -6.66 19.15
C ASN A 159 -22.15 -7.08 17.93
N ASN A 160 -21.64 -6.81 16.74
CA ASN A 160 -22.28 -7.11 15.45
C ASN A 160 -21.46 -8.13 14.64
N THR A 161 -20.66 -8.96 15.30
CA THR A 161 -19.97 -10.08 14.67
C THR A 161 -20.90 -11.31 14.58
N ASP A 162 -20.58 -12.23 13.68
CA ASP A 162 -21.25 -13.53 13.56
C ASP A 162 -20.25 -14.69 13.58
N LYS A 163 -20.75 -15.92 13.77
CA LYS A 163 -19.91 -17.13 13.83
C LYS A 163 -19.07 -17.33 12.56
N ARG A 164 -19.58 -16.93 11.40
CA ARG A 164 -18.87 -17.09 10.11
C ARG A 164 -17.71 -16.11 10.02
N PHE A 165 -17.89 -14.86 10.44
CA PHE A 165 -16.83 -13.86 10.45
C PHE A 165 -15.72 -14.26 11.43
N ASN A 166 -16.09 -14.68 12.65
CA ASN A 166 -15.13 -15.17 13.64
C ASN A 166 -14.32 -16.37 13.10
N ASN A 167 -14.97 -17.39 12.52
CA ASN A 167 -14.28 -18.56 11.98
C ASN A 167 -13.29 -18.19 10.85
N ILE A 168 -13.66 -17.23 9.99
CA ILE A 168 -12.78 -16.78 8.90
C ILE A 168 -11.62 -15.96 9.46
N PHE A 169 -11.87 -15.11 10.45
CA PHE A 169 -10.83 -14.36 11.15
C PHE A 169 -9.80 -15.30 11.80
N GLU A 170 -10.24 -16.29 12.58
CA GLU A 170 -9.35 -17.29 13.20
C GLU A 170 -8.55 -18.07 12.16
N LYS A 171 -9.19 -18.47 11.04
CA LYS A 171 -8.48 -19.11 9.93
C LYS A 171 -7.38 -18.20 9.37
N ILE A 172 -7.68 -16.91 9.16
CA ILE A 172 -6.76 -15.93 8.59
C ILE A 172 -5.57 -15.67 9.51
N LEU A 173 -5.78 -15.61 10.84
CA LEU A 173 -4.70 -15.39 11.80
C LEU A 173 -3.58 -16.42 11.69
N ASN A 174 -3.88 -17.66 11.32
CA ASN A 174 -2.87 -18.71 11.09
C ASN A 174 -1.89 -18.39 9.93
N PHE A 175 -2.24 -17.46 9.04
CA PHE A 175 -1.39 -17.03 7.92
C PHE A 175 -0.63 -15.72 8.20
N ILE A 176 -0.87 -15.08 9.34
CA ILE A 176 -0.25 -13.79 9.67
C ILE A 176 0.89 -14.04 10.64
N SER A 177 2.09 -13.59 10.25
CA SER A 177 3.26 -13.72 11.11
C SER A 177 3.18 -12.77 12.30
N PRO A 178 3.46 -13.23 13.53
CA PRO A 178 3.14 -12.49 14.75
C PRO A 178 4.05 -11.28 15.03
N SER A 179 5.23 -11.20 14.43
CA SER A 179 6.13 -10.04 14.54
C SER A 179 7.17 -10.07 13.44
N LEU A 180 7.44 -8.91 12.85
CA LEU A 180 8.56 -8.72 11.96
C LEU A 180 9.82 -8.49 12.79
N SER A 181 10.88 -9.26 12.55
CA SER A 181 12.17 -9.08 13.21
C SER A 181 13.23 -8.69 12.19
N PHE A 182 14.06 -7.70 12.53
CA PHE A 182 15.22 -7.32 11.74
C PHE A 182 16.44 -7.20 12.64
N ASN A 183 17.46 -8.01 12.35
CA ASN A 183 18.67 -8.12 13.18
C ASN A 183 19.92 -7.58 12.47
N HIS A 184 19.75 -6.96 11.30
CA HIS A 184 20.86 -6.37 10.55
C HIS A 184 20.85 -4.84 10.72
N SER A 185 21.86 -4.17 10.17
CA SER A 185 21.90 -2.72 10.08
C SER A 185 21.96 -2.30 8.62
N LEU A 186 21.23 -1.24 8.28
CA LEU A 186 21.38 -0.52 7.03
C LEU A 186 22.70 0.28 7.02
N LYS A 187 23.11 0.74 5.85
CA LYS A 187 24.23 1.67 5.67
C LYS A 187 24.15 2.82 6.67
N LYS A 188 25.25 3.02 7.39
CA LYS A 188 25.36 4.03 8.44
C LYS A 188 25.85 5.34 7.86
N GLY A 189 25.21 6.42 8.28
CA GLY A 189 25.58 7.78 7.92
C GLY A 189 26.52 8.42 8.96
N PRO A 190 26.92 9.68 8.73
CA PRO A 190 26.54 10.53 7.61
C PRO A 190 27.12 10.03 6.29
N PHE A 191 26.36 10.16 5.20
CA PHE A 191 26.85 9.82 3.86
C PHE A 191 27.75 10.93 3.32
N ALA A 192 28.80 10.54 2.58
CA ALA A 192 29.86 11.46 2.15
C ALA A 192 29.76 11.86 0.67
N SER A 193 28.92 11.18 -0.11
CA SER A 193 28.78 11.41 -1.55
C SER A 193 27.35 11.14 -2.04
N ASN A 194 27.00 11.66 -3.23
CA ASN A 194 25.75 11.33 -3.90
C ASN A 194 25.60 9.81 -4.12
N THR A 195 26.69 9.13 -4.47
CA THR A 195 26.71 7.68 -4.67
C THR A 195 26.36 6.93 -3.38
N ASP A 196 26.88 7.36 -2.23
CA ASP A 196 26.54 6.74 -0.94
C ASP A 196 25.06 6.92 -0.59
N VAL A 197 24.51 8.11 -0.87
CA VAL A 197 23.09 8.42 -0.67
C VAL A 197 22.21 7.52 -1.53
N LEU A 198 22.50 7.42 -2.84
CA LEU A 198 21.75 6.56 -3.78
C LEU A 198 21.80 5.08 -3.38
N ASN A 199 22.97 4.61 -2.95
CA ASN A 199 23.13 3.25 -2.45
C ASN A 199 22.33 3.00 -1.16
N ALA A 200 22.29 3.96 -0.25
CA ALA A 200 21.51 3.87 0.98
C ALA A 200 19.99 3.89 0.73
N LEU A 201 19.53 4.74 -0.20
CA LEU A 201 18.13 4.76 -0.65
C LEU A 201 17.72 3.41 -1.23
N THR A 202 18.53 2.86 -2.13
CA THR A 202 18.28 1.57 -2.79
C THR A 202 18.24 0.41 -1.79
N GLU A 203 19.17 0.37 -0.83
CA GLU A 203 19.20 -0.66 0.21
C GLU A 203 17.96 -0.58 1.12
N ALA A 204 17.64 0.61 1.62
CA ALA A 204 16.49 0.84 2.49
C ALA A 204 15.17 0.54 1.78
N GLY A 205 14.99 1.01 0.54
CA GLY A 205 13.79 0.77 -0.27
C GLY A 205 13.55 -0.72 -0.52
N LYS A 206 14.58 -1.46 -0.93
CA LYS A 206 14.49 -2.92 -1.11
C LYS A 206 14.09 -3.63 0.18
N LEU A 207 14.65 -3.22 1.31
CA LEU A 207 14.35 -3.84 2.60
C LEU A 207 12.92 -3.55 3.07
N LEU A 208 12.40 -2.34 2.84
CA LEU A 208 11.00 -2.00 3.14
C LEU A 208 10.02 -2.93 2.41
N VAL A 209 10.30 -3.21 1.13
CA VAL A 209 9.51 -4.14 0.31
C VAL A 209 9.66 -5.58 0.80
N ASP A 210 10.89 -6.03 1.05
CA ASP A 210 11.18 -7.40 1.50
C ASP A 210 10.50 -7.72 2.85
N LEU A 211 10.42 -6.75 3.77
CA LEU A 211 9.71 -6.89 5.05
C LEU A 211 8.21 -6.56 4.99
N LYS A 212 7.67 -6.22 3.80
CA LYS A 212 6.25 -5.88 3.60
C LYS A 212 5.76 -4.72 4.49
N LEU A 213 6.66 -3.80 4.84
CA LEU A 213 6.32 -2.52 5.49
C LEU A 213 5.71 -1.53 4.49
N VAL A 214 5.76 -1.89 3.22
CA VAL A 214 5.20 -1.16 2.11
C VAL A 214 4.78 -2.16 1.03
N ASP A 215 3.75 -1.82 0.26
CA ASP A 215 3.49 -2.47 -1.02
C ASP A 215 4.33 -1.74 -2.08
N SER A 216 5.02 -2.46 -2.97
CA SER A 216 6.25 -1.98 -3.66
C SER A 216 6.21 -0.58 -4.30
N PHE A 217 5.04 -0.05 -4.64
CA PHE A 217 4.82 1.26 -5.28
C PHE A 217 4.13 2.30 -4.42
N PHE A 218 3.56 1.85 -3.30
CA PHE A 218 3.09 2.75 -2.28
C PHE A 218 4.29 3.13 -1.42
N GLY A 219 4.23 4.28 -0.78
CA GLY A 219 5.35 4.77 0.02
C GLY A 219 6.40 5.48 -0.82
N ASN A 220 7.34 6.10 -0.11
CA ASN A 220 8.42 6.85 -0.71
C ASN A 220 9.53 7.05 0.32
N ILE A 221 10.69 7.43 -0.18
CA ILE A 221 11.91 7.53 0.61
C ILE A 221 12.68 8.77 0.18
N SER A 222 13.26 9.49 1.14
CA SER A 222 14.16 10.58 0.82
C SER A 222 15.37 10.68 1.74
N TYR A 223 16.42 11.31 1.23
CA TYR A 223 17.57 11.74 2.01
C TYR A 223 17.99 13.17 1.66
N CYS A 224 18.26 14.03 2.65
CA CYS A 224 18.83 15.37 2.44
C CYS A 224 20.35 15.36 2.55
N TYR A 225 21.03 15.69 1.46
CA TYR A 225 22.50 15.79 1.38
C TYR A 225 22.88 17.06 0.62
N ASN A 226 23.78 17.87 1.20
CA ASN A 226 24.25 19.16 0.64
C ASN A 226 23.11 20.03 0.08
N ASP A 227 22.13 20.33 0.94
CA ASP A 227 20.94 21.15 0.60
C ASP A 227 20.16 20.66 -0.63
N THR A 228 20.26 19.36 -0.94
CA THR A 228 19.52 18.69 -1.99
C THR A 228 18.79 17.48 -1.41
N VAL A 229 17.49 17.39 -1.68
CA VAL A 229 16.67 16.25 -1.30
C VAL A 229 16.68 15.25 -2.43
N PHE A 230 17.22 14.06 -2.16
CA PHE A 230 17.14 12.89 -3.03
C PHE A 230 15.84 12.18 -2.67
N ILE A 231 14.89 12.07 -3.58
CA ILE A 231 13.58 11.47 -3.32
C ILE A 231 13.14 10.54 -4.44
N SER A 232 12.49 9.43 -4.08
CA SER A 232 11.88 8.52 -5.05
C SER A 232 10.84 9.22 -5.93
N GLN A 233 10.82 8.89 -7.22
CA GLN A 233 9.83 9.35 -8.18
C GLN A 233 8.43 8.82 -7.89
N THR A 234 7.41 9.57 -8.30
CA THR A 234 6.01 9.13 -8.20
C THR A 234 5.82 7.82 -8.96
N GLY A 235 5.30 6.80 -8.27
CA GLY A 235 4.99 5.49 -8.85
C GLY A 235 6.20 4.58 -9.07
N SER A 236 7.40 4.96 -8.59
CA SER A 236 8.59 4.11 -8.63
C SER A 236 8.47 2.91 -7.67
N SER A 237 9.05 1.77 -8.05
CA SER A 237 9.12 0.58 -7.19
C SER A 237 10.28 0.75 -6.21
N LEU A 238 10.02 0.72 -4.89
CA LEU A 238 11.06 0.99 -3.88
C LEU A 238 12.18 -0.06 -3.85
N ASP A 239 11.95 -1.26 -4.39
CA ASP A 239 12.95 -2.31 -4.58
C ASP A 239 13.76 -2.18 -5.90
N GLU A 240 13.46 -1.18 -6.73
CA GLU A 240 14.09 -0.91 -8.03
C GLU A 240 14.28 0.61 -8.25
N LEU A 241 14.87 1.30 -7.26
CA LEU A 241 15.04 2.76 -7.27
C LEU A 241 16.14 3.29 -8.21
N ASP A 242 16.96 2.43 -8.80
CA ASP A 242 18.02 2.86 -9.70
C ASP A 242 17.44 3.64 -10.90
N GLY A 243 17.97 4.83 -11.17
CA GLY A 243 17.44 5.76 -12.17
C GLY A 243 16.09 6.41 -11.83
N CYS A 244 15.49 6.13 -10.66
CA CYS A 244 14.16 6.60 -10.26
C CYS A 244 14.20 7.56 -9.04
N ILE A 245 15.31 8.28 -8.87
CA ILE A 245 15.52 9.26 -7.79
C ILE A 245 15.65 10.66 -8.38
N ASP A 246 14.80 11.58 -7.94
CA ASP A 246 14.89 12.98 -8.27
C ASP A 246 15.73 13.75 -7.25
N LEU A 247 16.58 14.65 -7.74
CA LEU A 247 17.41 15.53 -6.93
C LEU A 247 16.76 16.91 -6.88
N CYS A 248 16.22 17.28 -5.73
CA CYS A 248 15.46 18.51 -5.51
C CYS A 248 16.22 19.45 -4.56
N PRO A 249 16.96 20.45 -5.09
CA PRO A 249 17.59 21.50 -4.29
C PRO A 249 16.58 22.25 -3.39
N LEU A 250 16.99 22.55 -2.16
CA LEU A 250 16.17 23.27 -1.18
C LEU A 250 15.92 24.74 -1.54
N ASP A 251 16.76 25.32 -2.39
CA ASP A 251 16.67 26.69 -2.87
C ASP A 251 15.61 26.89 -3.97
N GLY A 252 14.96 25.81 -4.42
CA GLY A 252 13.93 25.86 -5.47
C GLY A 252 14.48 26.14 -6.87
N SER A 253 15.79 25.99 -7.08
CA SER A 253 16.46 26.26 -8.37
C SER A 253 16.15 25.23 -9.48
N SER A 254 15.37 24.18 -9.17
CA SER A 254 15.13 23.06 -10.08
C SER A 254 13.64 22.73 -10.23
N CYS A 255 13.27 22.25 -11.41
CA CYS A 255 11.97 21.67 -11.71
C CYS A 255 11.93 20.14 -11.44
N ALA A 256 12.98 19.54 -10.88
CA ALA A 256 13.04 18.11 -10.59
C ALA A 256 11.90 17.62 -9.66
N GLY A 257 11.33 18.53 -8.85
CA GLY A 257 10.18 18.22 -8.00
C GLY A 257 8.89 17.87 -8.75
N ILE A 258 8.82 18.06 -10.08
CA ILE A 258 7.61 17.74 -10.88
C ILE A 258 7.38 16.22 -10.98
N THR A 259 8.45 15.43 -11.10
CA THR A 259 8.38 13.96 -11.20
C THR A 259 8.59 13.26 -9.87
N ALA A 260 8.98 14.02 -8.83
CA ALA A 260 9.21 13.51 -7.49
C ALA A 260 7.91 12.94 -6.90
N SER A 261 8.04 12.19 -5.80
CA SER A 261 6.87 11.71 -5.05
C SER A 261 5.83 12.81 -4.84
N SER A 262 4.55 12.47 -4.97
CA SER A 262 3.44 13.36 -4.66
C SER A 262 3.43 13.83 -3.20
N GLU A 263 4.19 13.18 -2.32
CA GLU A 263 4.41 13.56 -0.93
C GLU A 263 5.73 14.30 -0.67
N PHE A 264 6.46 14.68 -1.73
CA PHE A 264 7.65 15.53 -1.62
C PHE A 264 7.43 16.78 -0.75
N PRO A 265 6.29 17.51 -0.83
CA PRO A 265 6.03 18.64 0.06
C PRO A 265 6.09 18.28 1.55
N ALA A 266 5.63 17.09 1.94
CA ALA A 266 5.71 16.64 3.33
C ALA A 266 7.16 16.34 3.75
N HIS A 267 7.93 15.68 2.88
CA HIS A 267 9.35 15.41 3.12
C HIS A 267 10.16 16.71 3.28
N LEU A 268 9.92 17.66 2.38
CA LEU A 268 10.57 18.96 2.39
C LEU A 268 10.30 19.71 3.70
N GLU A 269 9.06 19.73 4.16
CA GLU A 269 8.70 20.40 5.42
C GLU A 269 9.23 19.68 6.65
N ILE A 270 9.34 18.35 6.65
CA ILE A 270 10.05 17.60 7.71
C ILE A 270 11.52 18.04 7.75
N ILE A 271 12.21 18.07 6.61
CA ILE A 271 13.63 18.48 6.53
C ILE A 271 13.83 19.90 7.03
N LYS A 272 12.96 20.84 6.65
CA LYS A 272 13.06 22.25 7.06
C LYS A 272 12.77 22.48 8.54
N LYS A 273 11.82 21.74 9.11
CA LYS A 273 11.34 21.95 10.49
C LYS A 273 12.04 21.08 11.53
N THR A 274 12.86 20.13 11.08
CA THR A 274 13.60 19.21 11.95
C THR A 274 15.08 19.22 11.59
N ARG A 275 15.88 18.41 12.30
CA ARG A 275 17.27 18.12 11.91
C ARG A 275 17.39 16.79 11.16
N HIS A 276 16.26 16.22 10.74
CA HIS A 276 16.22 14.90 10.12
C HIS A 276 16.62 14.98 8.65
N LYS A 277 17.41 14.00 8.24
CA LYS A 277 17.90 13.88 6.86
C LYS A 277 17.26 12.70 6.14
N ALA A 278 17.07 11.59 6.84
CA ALA A 278 16.51 10.36 6.30
C ALA A 278 15.01 10.29 6.63
N ILE A 279 14.15 10.13 5.64
CA ILE A 279 12.70 10.01 5.82
C ILE A 279 12.22 8.77 5.08
N LEU A 280 11.41 7.96 5.75
CA LEU A 280 10.71 6.83 5.18
C LEU A 280 9.21 7.05 5.32
N HIS A 281 8.49 6.78 4.24
CA HIS A 281 7.05 6.63 4.26
C HIS A 281 6.66 5.22 3.82
N GLY A 282 5.99 4.50 4.70
CA GLY A 282 5.51 3.13 4.46
C GLY A 282 4.00 3.01 4.63
N HIS A 283 3.46 1.87 4.21
CA HIS A 283 2.03 1.54 4.31
C HIS A 283 1.80 0.25 5.11
N PRO A 284 2.32 0.14 6.35
CA PRO A 284 2.21 -1.09 7.09
C PRO A 284 0.78 -1.30 7.59
N LYS A 285 0.27 -2.52 7.41
CA LYS A 285 -1.17 -2.83 7.39
C LYS A 285 -1.87 -2.52 8.70
N PHE A 286 -1.32 -2.95 9.84
CA PHE A 286 -1.98 -2.82 11.13
C PHE A 286 -1.98 -1.38 11.64
N SER A 287 -0.93 -0.61 11.36
CA SER A 287 -0.94 0.83 11.61
C SER A 287 -2.06 1.55 10.83
N VAL A 288 -2.25 1.20 9.55
CA VAL A 288 -3.32 1.76 8.70
C VAL A 288 -4.69 1.36 9.23
N ILE A 289 -4.89 0.08 9.56
CA ILE A 289 -6.15 -0.44 10.14
C ILE A 289 -6.50 0.31 11.42
N LEU A 290 -5.58 0.37 12.39
CA LEU A 290 -5.85 0.99 13.68
C LEU A 290 -6.00 2.52 13.58
N SER A 291 -5.32 3.17 12.63
CA SER A 291 -5.51 4.59 12.38
C SER A 291 -6.96 4.92 12.04
N MET A 292 -7.70 3.99 11.43
CA MET A 292 -9.11 4.16 11.07
C MET A 292 -10.07 3.82 12.21
N ASP A 293 -9.59 3.17 13.27
CA ASP A 293 -10.40 2.83 14.42
C ASP A 293 -10.75 4.08 15.25
N CYS A 294 -12.04 4.27 15.48
CA CYS A 294 -12.58 5.44 16.19
C CYS A 294 -13.75 5.03 17.07
N ASP A 295 -13.73 5.46 18.34
CA ASP A 295 -14.77 5.14 19.31
C ASP A 295 -16.00 6.05 19.22
N THR A 296 -15.94 7.11 18.41
CA THR A 296 -17.04 8.08 18.28
C THR A 296 -18.13 7.55 17.36
N LYS A 297 -19.20 6.98 17.95
CA LYS A 297 -20.34 6.37 17.22
C LYS A 297 -21.04 7.35 16.27
N ASN A 298 -21.37 8.55 16.77
CA ASN A 298 -22.17 9.56 16.08
C ASN A 298 -21.35 10.82 15.78
N CYS A 299 -20.18 10.64 15.17
CA CYS A 299 -19.34 11.77 14.75
C CYS A 299 -20.00 12.51 13.58
N ALA A 300 -20.21 13.82 13.71
CA ALA A 300 -20.75 14.66 12.64
C ALA A 300 -19.83 14.66 11.40
N ASP A 301 -18.51 14.56 11.61
CA ASP A 301 -17.49 14.58 10.56
C ASP A 301 -17.10 13.17 10.08
N LYS A 302 -17.95 12.16 10.31
CA LYS A 302 -17.67 10.78 9.91
C LYS A 302 -17.46 10.71 8.39
N GLY A 303 -16.32 10.16 8.00
CA GLY A 303 -15.88 10.07 6.59
C GLY A 303 -14.90 11.16 6.18
N LEU A 304 -14.80 12.27 6.93
CA LEU A 304 -13.86 13.36 6.65
C LEU A 304 -12.50 13.23 7.33
N CYS A 305 -12.33 12.23 8.21
CA CYS A 305 -11.10 12.03 9.00
C CYS A 305 -9.80 11.89 8.19
N HIS A 306 -9.87 11.63 6.89
CA HIS A 306 -8.70 11.60 6.00
C HIS A 306 -8.24 13.01 5.58
N ILE A 307 -9.15 13.97 5.56
CA ILE A 307 -8.89 15.38 5.25
C ILE A 307 -8.62 16.14 6.55
N THR A 308 -9.54 16.03 7.50
CA THR A 308 -9.48 16.70 8.79
C THR A 308 -10.21 15.88 9.85
N CYS A 309 -9.62 15.77 11.04
CA CYS A 309 -10.23 15.12 12.18
C CYS A 309 -10.06 16.02 13.40
N PRO A 310 -11.14 16.45 14.07
CA PRO A 310 -11.04 17.29 15.26
C PRO A 310 -10.50 16.51 16.48
N CYS A 311 -10.57 15.18 16.44
CA CYS A 311 -10.13 14.32 17.53
C CYS A 311 -8.64 14.04 17.43
N LYS A 312 -7.85 14.56 18.38
CA LYS A 312 -6.48 14.12 18.59
C LYS A 312 -6.48 12.63 18.96
N ARG A 313 -5.69 11.84 18.25
CA ARG A 313 -5.58 10.40 18.47
C ARG A 313 -4.12 9.98 18.52
N ASP A 314 -3.92 8.90 19.24
CA ASP A 314 -2.63 8.26 19.45
C ASP A 314 -2.83 6.74 19.44
N ILE A 315 -1.90 6.01 18.83
CA ILE A 315 -1.86 4.56 18.84
C ILE A 315 -0.47 4.16 19.29
N CYS A 316 -0.38 3.44 20.41
CA CYS A 316 0.89 2.96 20.96
C CYS A 316 1.96 4.06 21.20
N GLY A 317 1.54 5.29 21.55
CA GLY A 317 2.42 6.45 21.76
C GLY A 317 2.79 7.21 20.48
N VAL A 318 2.20 6.84 19.35
CA VAL A 318 2.41 7.44 18.02
C VAL A 318 1.19 8.28 17.63
N PRO A 319 1.37 9.57 17.30
CA PRO A 319 0.26 10.43 16.92
C PRO A 319 -0.38 9.98 15.60
N VAL A 320 -1.71 10.09 15.53
CA VAL A 320 -2.49 9.91 14.30
C VAL A 320 -2.92 11.27 13.77
N VAL A 321 -2.54 11.59 12.54
CA VAL A 321 -2.90 12.85 11.87
C VAL A 321 -3.76 12.60 10.64
N SER A 322 -4.49 13.64 10.24
CA SER A 322 -5.22 13.69 8.97
C SER A 322 -4.40 14.46 7.93
N GLY A 323 -4.69 14.24 6.66
CA GLY A 323 -4.18 15.06 5.57
C GLY A 323 -4.20 14.34 4.24
N GLU A 324 -4.36 15.13 3.18
CA GLU A 324 -4.34 14.66 1.81
C GLU A 324 -2.93 14.71 1.22
N VAL A 325 -2.68 13.88 0.21
CA VAL A 325 -1.42 13.92 -0.56
C VAL A 325 -1.29 15.26 -1.29
N GLY A 326 -0.05 15.75 -1.41
CA GLY A 326 0.27 17.00 -2.09
C GLY A 326 0.36 18.21 -1.17
N SER A 327 0.28 19.40 -1.76
CA SER A 327 0.54 20.70 -1.11
C SER A 327 -0.72 21.54 -0.86
N GLY A 328 -1.91 20.94 -0.92
CA GLY A 328 -3.18 21.62 -0.66
C GLY A 328 -3.32 22.12 0.79
N ALA A 329 -4.41 22.85 1.08
CA ALA A 329 -4.69 23.35 2.43
C ALA A 329 -4.80 22.24 3.48
N SER A 330 -5.33 21.09 3.08
CA SER A 330 -5.41 19.84 3.85
C SER A 330 -4.18 18.92 3.68
N GLY A 331 -3.12 19.40 3.03
CA GLY A 331 -1.95 18.59 2.68
C GLY A 331 -1.20 18.04 3.89
N LEU A 332 -0.60 16.85 3.74
CA LEU A 332 0.22 16.22 4.78
C LEU A 332 1.41 17.08 5.21
N CYS A 333 1.89 17.97 4.34
CA CYS A 333 2.93 18.96 4.67
C CYS A 333 2.53 19.92 5.80
N ASN A 334 1.24 20.02 6.11
CA ASN A 334 0.72 20.90 7.16
C ASN A 334 0.55 20.16 8.51
N THR A 335 0.44 18.84 8.51
CA THR A 335 0.12 18.04 9.71
C THR A 335 1.26 17.14 10.17
N VAL A 336 1.95 16.47 9.24
CA VAL A 336 3.03 15.51 9.54
C VAL A 336 4.26 16.19 10.16
N PRO A 337 4.80 17.30 9.63
CA PRO A 337 6.06 17.85 10.12
C PRO A 337 6.04 18.30 11.58
N GLU A 338 4.91 18.80 12.07
CA GLU A 338 4.80 19.19 13.48
C GLU A 338 4.65 17.96 14.38
N ALA A 339 3.89 16.96 13.94
CA ALA A 339 3.65 15.75 14.72
C ALA A 339 4.88 14.86 14.89
N ILE A 340 5.83 14.90 13.95
CA ILE A 340 6.99 13.99 13.93
C ILE A 340 8.20 14.47 14.76
N LYS A 341 8.30 15.78 15.07
CA LYS A 341 9.51 16.40 15.65
C LYS A 341 10.14 15.63 16.82
N GLU A 342 9.32 15.20 17.77
CA GLU A 342 9.74 14.56 19.01
C GLU A 342 9.14 13.16 19.17
N LYS A 343 8.78 12.52 18.05
CA LYS A 343 8.08 11.23 18.01
C LYS A 343 8.81 10.23 17.12
N PRO A 344 8.73 8.92 17.43
CA PRO A 344 9.38 7.90 16.61
C PRO A 344 8.81 7.84 15.18
N GLY A 345 7.59 8.34 14.98
CA GLY A 345 6.93 8.47 13.70
C GLY A 345 5.57 9.14 13.84
N VAL A 346 4.84 9.21 12.73
CA VAL A 346 3.47 9.73 12.65
C VAL A 346 2.66 8.78 11.78
N ILE A 347 1.48 8.39 12.27
CA ILE A 347 0.53 7.60 11.49
C ILE A 347 -0.44 8.56 10.80
N VAL A 348 -0.65 8.38 9.51
CA VAL A 348 -1.61 9.14 8.70
C VAL A 348 -2.88 8.32 8.56
N TYR A 349 -4.02 8.93 8.87
CA TYR A 349 -5.33 8.26 8.87
C TYR A 349 -5.63 7.53 7.57
N GLY A 350 -5.75 6.20 7.67
CA GLY A 350 -6.09 5.32 6.56
C GLY A 350 -5.06 5.28 5.44
N HIS A 351 -3.85 5.81 5.66
CA HIS A 351 -2.86 5.99 4.60
C HIS A 351 -1.57 5.22 4.91
N GLY A 352 -0.77 5.69 5.86
CA GLY A 352 0.52 5.07 6.13
C GLY A 352 1.24 5.69 7.32
N VAL A 353 2.55 5.52 7.37
CA VAL A 353 3.39 5.98 8.47
C VAL A 353 4.58 6.73 7.93
N PHE A 354 4.88 7.90 8.51
CA PHE A 354 6.13 8.62 8.30
C PHE A 354 7.06 8.36 9.49
N THR A 355 8.31 8.03 9.20
CA THR A 355 9.39 8.00 10.18
C THR A 355 10.58 8.78 9.64
N SER A 356 11.37 9.35 10.54
CA SER A 356 12.50 10.19 10.16
C SER A 356 13.65 10.05 11.14
N GLY A 357 14.89 10.22 10.64
CA GLY A 357 16.10 10.15 11.46
C GLY A 357 17.17 11.16 11.05
N ILE A 358 18.08 11.42 11.97
CA ILE A 358 19.08 12.49 11.84
C ILE A 358 20.18 12.14 10.84
N ARG A 359 20.66 10.89 10.84
CA ARG A 359 21.92 10.53 10.15
C ARG A 359 21.73 9.60 8.96
N ASP A 360 20.89 8.59 9.11
CA ASP A 360 20.70 7.51 8.14
C ASP A 360 19.34 6.82 8.32
N PHE A 361 19.10 5.75 7.56
CA PHE A 361 17.83 5.04 7.54
C PHE A 361 17.63 4.04 8.68
N ASN A 362 18.63 3.75 9.52
CA ASN A 362 18.49 2.72 10.57
C ASN A 362 17.41 3.10 11.59
N GLU A 363 17.46 4.31 12.13
CA GLU A 363 16.47 4.81 13.09
C GLU A 363 15.05 4.84 12.51
N PRO A 364 14.77 5.52 11.37
CA PRO A 364 13.41 5.56 10.84
C PRO A 364 12.92 4.18 10.43
N PHE A 365 13.79 3.28 9.95
CA PHE A 365 13.42 1.92 9.61
C PHE A 365 13.00 1.12 10.84
N MET A 366 13.80 1.16 11.91
CA MET A 366 13.47 0.47 13.17
C MET A 366 12.21 1.02 13.81
N ASN A 367 11.98 2.34 13.72
CA ASN A 367 10.75 2.95 14.19
C ASN A 367 9.55 2.46 13.38
N LEU A 368 9.64 2.41 12.05
CA LEU A 368 8.54 1.95 11.19
C LEU A 368 8.17 0.50 11.49
N LEU A 369 9.19 -0.36 11.62
CA LEU A 369 9.06 -1.76 12.00
C LEU A 369 8.40 -1.93 13.38
N LYS A 370 8.86 -1.16 14.38
CA LYS A 370 8.34 -1.20 15.74
C LYS A 370 6.89 -0.74 15.78
N ILE A 371 6.55 0.36 15.09
CA ILE A 371 5.18 0.89 15.04
C ILE A 371 4.22 -0.17 14.49
N GLU A 372 4.57 -0.86 13.40
CA GLU A 372 3.72 -1.92 12.86
C GLU A 372 3.56 -3.11 13.82
N ASN A 373 4.65 -3.57 14.45
CA ASN A 373 4.60 -4.66 15.42
C ASN A 373 3.75 -4.31 16.65
N ASP A 374 3.87 -3.08 17.15
CA ASP A 374 3.08 -2.60 18.28
C ASP A 374 1.60 -2.47 17.90
N CYS A 375 1.31 -1.96 16.69
CA CYS A 375 -0.06 -1.89 16.16
C CYS A 375 -0.67 -3.29 15.96
N TYR A 376 0.10 -4.28 15.51
CA TYR A 376 -0.38 -5.65 15.40
C TYR A 376 -0.79 -6.22 16.77
N LYS A 377 0.07 -6.07 17.78
CA LYS A 377 -0.22 -6.52 19.15
C LYS A 377 -1.43 -5.80 19.73
N GLU A 378 -1.52 -4.49 19.52
CA GLU A 378 -2.65 -3.68 19.96
C GLU A 378 -3.95 -4.10 19.27
N TYR A 379 -3.92 -4.40 17.97
CA TYR A 379 -5.09 -4.92 17.25
C TYR A 379 -5.59 -6.21 17.89
N LEU A 380 -4.70 -7.17 18.15
CA LEU A 380 -5.08 -8.43 18.81
C LEU A 380 -5.59 -8.22 20.23
N SER A 381 -4.96 -7.32 20.99
CA SER A 381 -5.39 -6.92 22.33
C SER A 381 -6.84 -6.41 22.31
N ARG A 382 -7.17 -5.50 21.37
CA ARG A 382 -8.53 -4.97 21.21
C ARG A 382 -9.54 -6.05 20.88
N VAL A 383 -9.21 -6.96 19.96
CA VAL A 383 -10.07 -8.09 19.60
C VAL A 383 -10.34 -8.97 20.83
N ASN A 384 -9.29 -9.37 21.56
CA ASN A 384 -9.41 -10.27 22.71
C ASN A 384 -10.16 -9.63 23.88
N SER A 385 -9.97 -8.33 24.12
CA SER A 385 -10.66 -7.59 25.19
C SER A 385 -12.18 -7.48 25.05
N LYS A 386 -12.71 -7.85 23.88
CA LYS A 386 -14.14 -7.77 23.54
C LYS A 386 -14.79 -9.12 23.29
N LEU A 387 -13.99 -10.19 23.19
CA LEU A 387 -14.46 -11.57 23.12
C LEU A 387 -14.73 -12.17 24.51
N HIS A 388 -14.19 -11.54 25.55
CA HIS A 388 -14.48 -11.77 26.97
C HIS A 388 -15.36 -10.64 27.50
#